data_AF-A0A3D0LFB2-F1
#
_entry.id   AF-A0A3D0LFB2-F1
#
_cell.length_a   1.000
_cell.length_b   1.000
_cell.length_c   1.000
_cell.angle_alpha   90.00
_cell.angle_beta   90.00
_cell.angle_gamma   90.00
#
_symmetry.space_group_name_H-M   'P 1'
#
loop_
_entity.id
_entity.type
_entity.pdbx_description
1 polymer ?
#
loop_
_entity_poly.entity_id
_entity_poly.type
_entity_poly.pdbx_seq_one_letter_code
_entity_poly.pdbx_strand_id
1 'polypeptide(L)'
;MGLFSKKNKGYGDSDIDMLVNGVKVDLSNNYKDSALRTLNRLKVMVEEKYAEGKLKRDKYDECRGMILKFEGDLASFKRTY
;
A
#
# COMPACT_ATOMS: atom_id res chain seq x y z
N MET A 1 17.71 -7.10 -30.03
CA MET A 1 16.56 -6.50 -29.32
C MET A 1 15.78 -7.63 -28.69
N GLY A 2 15.83 -7.80 -27.37
CA GLY A 2 15.09 -8.89 -26.74
C GLY A 2 15.50 -9.06 -25.30
N LEU A 3 14.85 -8.32 -24.40
CA LEU A 3 14.86 -8.63 -22.97
C LEU A 3 13.44 -8.44 -22.45
N PHE A 4 12.77 -9.57 -22.50
CA PHE A 4 11.46 -9.89 -21.95
C PHE A 4 11.12 -9.06 -20.71
N SER A 5 10.00 -8.35 -20.81
CA SER A 5 9.20 -7.82 -19.72
C SER A 5 9.13 -8.82 -18.58
N LYS A 6 9.97 -8.62 -17.56
CA LYS A 6 9.90 -9.33 -16.30
C LYS A 6 8.52 -9.01 -15.73
N LYS A 7 7.59 -9.95 -15.86
CA LYS A 7 6.27 -9.90 -15.23
C LYS A 7 6.49 -9.60 -13.76
N ASN A 8 6.26 -8.35 -13.38
CA ASN A 8 6.28 -7.89 -12.01
C ASN A 8 5.26 -8.71 -11.23
N LYS A 9 5.77 -9.65 -10.43
CA LYS A 9 5.03 -10.46 -9.48
C LYS A 9 4.75 -9.62 -8.23
N GLY A 10 4.10 -8.47 -8.46
CA GLY A 10 3.64 -7.51 -7.45
C GLY A 10 2.31 -6.94 -7.91
N TYR A 11 1.81 -5.89 -7.24
CA TYR A 11 0.52 -5.23 -7.54
C TYR A 11 0.40 -4.67 -8.98
N GLY A 12 1.41 -4.89 -9.83
CA GLY A 12 1.51 -4.38 -11.20
C GLY A 12 2.32 -3.10 -11.23
N ASP A 13 2.64 -2.56 -10.06
CA ASP A 13 3.08 -1.20 -9.90
C ASP A 13 4.04 -1.08 -8.72
N SER A 14 5.29 -0.74 -9.02
CA SER A 14 6.38 -0.67 -8.04
C SER A 14 6.12 0.40 -6.97
N ASP A 15 5.34 1.43 -7.30
CA ASP A 15 5.02 2.52 -6.37
C ASP A 15 4.12 2.05 -5.22
N ILE A 16 3.16 1.16 -5.50
CA ILE A 16 2.27 0.57 -4.49
C ILE A 16 3.10 -0.29 -3.53
N ASP A 17 4.01 -1.09 -4.05
CA ASP A 17 4.87 -1.97 -3.24
C ASP A 17 5.80 -1.17 -2.32
N MET A 18 6.39 -0.08 -2.84
CA MET A 18 7.20 0.84 -2.05
C MET A 18 6.41 1.49 -0.91
N LEU A 19 5.18 1.94 -1.19
CA LEU A 19 4.33 2.56 -0.16
C LEU A 19 3.88 1.54 0.90
N VAL A 20 3.54 0.32 0.50
CA VAL A 20 3.20 -0.78 1.43
C VAL A 20 4.39 -1.09 2.34
N ASN A 21 5.60 -1.15 1.77
CA ASN A 21 6.80 -1.37 2.56
C ASN A 21 7.11 -0.18 3.49
N GLY A 22 6.89 1.04 3.00
CA GLY A 22 6.97 2.27 3.82
C GLY A 22 6.05 2.21 5.04
N VAL A 23 4.77 1.87 4.86
CA VAL A 23 3.81 1.72 5.97
C VAL A 23 4.26 0.65 6.96
N LYS A 24 4.80 -0.49 6.49
CA LYS A 24 5.34 -1.54 7.38
C LYS A 24 6.53 -1.07 8.20
N VAL A 25 7.45 -0.32 7.58
CA VAL A 25 8.62 0.24 8.25
C VAL A 25 8.19 1.32 9.24
N ASP A 26 7.27 2.21 8.87
CA ASP A 26 6.72 3.23 9.76
C ASP A 26 6.01 2.59 10.96
N LEU A 27 5.20 1.54 10.74
CA LEU A 27 4.58 0.74 11.79
C LEU A 27 5.61 0.09 12.71
N SER A 28 6.66 -0.52 12.15
CA SER A 28 7.74 -1.16 12.93
C SER A 28 8.52 -0.17 13.77
N ASN A 29 8.69 1.07 13.28
CA ASN A 29 9.38 2.15 13.99
C ASN A 29 8.46 2.97 14.90
N ASN A 30 7.20 2.55 15.08
CA ASN A 30 6.23 3.26 15.94
C ASN A 30 5.88 4.68 15.43
N TYR A 31 6.11 4.99 14.16
CA TYR A 31 5.77 6.29 13.57
C TYR A 31 4.32 6.31 13.09
N LYS A 32 3.37 6.34 14.03
CA LYS A 32 1.94 6.31 13.73
C LYS A 32 1.50 7.43 12.75
N ASP A 33 1.99 8.65 12.94
CA ASP A 33 1.68 9.79 12.07
C ASP A 33 2.25 9.63 10.65
N SER A 34 3.50 9.16 10.54
CA SER A 34 4.12 8.88 9.24
C SER A 34 3.42 7.74 8.53
N ALA A 35 3.12 6.65 9.24
CA ALA A 35 2.37 5.51 8.72
C ALA A 35 0.98 5.93 8.22
N LEU A 36 0.26 6.78 8.97
CA LEU A 36 -1.03 7.34 8.55
C LEU A 36 -0.92 8.17 7.27
N ARG A 37 0.11 9.00 7.13
CA ARG A 37 0.37 9.75 5.90
C ARG A 37 0.68 8.84 4.72
N THR A 38 1.56 7.86 4.92
CA THR A 38 1.95 6.90 3.87
C THR A 38 0.77 6.03 3.45
N LEU A 39 -0.08 5.62 4.39
CA LEU A 39 -1.30 4.86 4.13
C LEU A 39 -2.35 5.67 3.37
N ASN A 40 -2.57 6.93 3.74
CA ASN A 40 -3.45 7.81 2.95
C ASN A 40 -2.93 8.01 1.53
N ARG A 41 -1.61 8.16 1.34
CA ARG A 41 -1.00 8.22 0.01
C ARG A 41 -1.22 6.94 -0.79
N LEU A 42 -1.05 5.78 -0.15
CA LEU A 42 -1.31 4.47 -0.76
C LEU A 42 -2.77 4.37 -1.22
N LYS A 43 -3.72 4.80 -0.39
CA LYS A 43 -5.15 4.79 -0.72
C LYS A 43 -5.45 5.67 -1.93
N VAL A 44 -4.99 6.93 -1.91
CA VAL A 44 -5.19 7.86 -3.03
C VAL A 44 -4.59 7.30 -4.31
N MET A 45 -3.35 6.79 -4.27
CA MET A 45 -2.70 6.23 -5.46
C MET A 45 -3.44 4.99 -6.00
N VAL A 46 -3.95 4.12 -5.13
CA VAL A 46 -4.74 2.95 -5.54
C VAL A 46 -6.06 3.37 -6.17
N GLU A 47 -6.74 4.39 -5.62
CA GLU A 47 -7.96 4.96 -6.19
C GLU A 47 -7.69 5.66 -7.53
N GLU A 48 -6.62 6.44 -7.65
CA GLU A 48 -6.22 7.08 -8.90
C GLU A 48 -5.91 6.04 -9.98
N LYS A 49 -5.11 5.01 -9.68
CA LYS A 49 -4.78 3.97 -10.65
C LYS A 49 -6.00 3.13 -11.05
N TYR A 50 -6.97 2.97 -10.16
CA TYR A 50 -8.24 2.34 -10.48
C TYR A 50 -9.12 3.24 -11.36
N ALA A 51 -9.23 4.53 -11.03
CA ALA A 51 -9.97 5.52 -11.81
C ALA A 51 -9.38 5.71 -13.22
N GLU A 52 -8.06 5.65 -13.35
CA GLU A 52 -7.35 5.66 -14.64
C GLU A 52 -7.49 4.34 -15.42
N GLY A 53 -8.13 3.30 -14.86
CA GLY A 53 -8.27 1.98 -15.48
C GLY A 53 -6.97 1.17 -15.56
N LYS A 54 -5.89 1.63 -14.91
CA LYS A 54 -4.58 0.96 -14.86
C LYS A 54 -4.59 -0.20 -13.84
N LEU A 55 -5.46 -0.13 -12.85
CA LEU A 55 -5.61 -1.15 -11.82
C LEU A 55 -6.86 -1.99 -12.07
N LYS A 56 -6.70 -3.33 -12.12
CA LYS A 56 -7.86 -4.25 -12.18
C LYS A 56 -8.59 -4.26 -10.85
N ARG A 57 -9.91 -4.45 -10.90
CA ARG A 57 -10.78 -4.56 -9.71
C ARG A 57 -10.29 -5.61 -8.70
N ASP A 58 -9.77 -6.73 -9.18
CA ASP A 58 -9.18 -7.79 -8.35
C ASP A 58 -8.01 -7.29 -7.49
N LYS A 59 -7.08 -6.54 -8.11
CA LYS A 59 -5.93 -5.93 -7.42
C LYS A 59 -6.33 -4.76 -6.52
N TYR A 60 -7.36 -4.00 -6.92
CA TYR A 60 -7.93 -2.95 -6.09
C TYR A 60 -8.46 -3.54 -4.78
N ASP A 61 -9.17 -4.67 -4.84
CA ASP A 61 -9.72 -5.35 -3.66
C ASP A 61 -8.60 -5.87 -2.75
N GLU A 62 -7.53 -6.47 -3.30
CA GLU A 62 -6.35 -6.86 -2.53
C GLU A 62 -5.67 -5.67 -1.83
N CYS A 63 -5.43 -4.57 -2.55
CA CYS A 63 -4.86 -3.35 -2.00
C CYS A 63 -5.73 -2.78 -0.88
N ARG A 64 -7.06 -2.75 -1.10
CA ARG A 64 -8.04 -2.28 -0.11
C ARG A 64 -8.04 -3.15 1.13
N GLY A 65 -7.95 -4.47 0.98
CA GLY A 65 -7.80 -5.41 2.10
C GLY A 65 -6.52 -5.19 2.90
N MET A 66 -5.40 -4.87 2.24
CA MET A 66 -4.15 -4.50 2.93
C MET A 66 -4.26 -3.17 3.66
N ILE A 67 -4.85 -2.15 3.04
CA ILE A 67 -5.08 -0.84 3.68
C ILE A 67 -5.90 -1.04 4.97
N LEU A 68 -6.98 -1.81 4.93
CA LEU A 68 -7.81 -2.10 6.10
C LEU A 68 -7.03 -2.84 7.20
N LYS A 69 -6.13 -3.78 6.84
CA LYS A 69 -5.24 -4.42 7.82
C LYS A 69 -4.33 -3.41 8.49
N PHE A 70 -3.68 -2.54 7.71
CA PHE A 70 -2.81 -1.51 8.25
C PHE A 70 -3.55 -0.48 9.10
N GLU A 71 -4.77 -0.08 8.72
CA GLU A 71 -5.63 0.76 9.57
C GLU A 71 -5.97 0.06 10.89
N GLY A 72 -6.25 -1.25 10.83
CA GLY A 72 -6.44 -2.10 12.01
C GLY A 72 -5.21 -2.13 12.91
N ASP A 73 -4.01 -2.34 12.35
CA ASP A 73 -2.75 -2.27 13.08
C ASP A 73 -2.52 -0.87 13.69
N LEU A 74 -2.74 0.22 12.94
CA LEU A 74 -2.61 1.60 13.43
C LEU A 74 -3.63 1.96 14.52
N ALA A 75 -4.84 1.41 14.45
CA ALA A 75 -5.87 1.56 15.46
C ALA A 75 -5.56 0.71 16.70
N SER A 76 -5.04 -0.50 16.49
CA SER A 76 -4.58 -1.43 17.52
C SER A 76 -3.22 -1.07 18.10
N PHE A 77 -2.51 -0.09 17.52
CA PHE A 77 -1.42 0.67 18.12
C PHE A 77 -1.97 1.45 19.32
N LYS A 78 -2.33 0.69 20.36
CA LYS A 78 -2.61 1.16 21.71
C LYS A 78 -1.30 1.67 22.28
N ARG A 79 -1.35 2.91 22.80
CA ARG A 79 -0.52 3.42 23.89
C ARG A 79 0.00 2.28 24.76
N THR A 80 1.22 1.80 24.50
CA THR A 80 2.02 1.20 25.56
C THR A 80 2.32 2.36 26.52
N TYR A 81 1.52 2.41 27.60
CA TYR A 81 1.73 3.26 28.77
C TYR A 81 3.09 2.98 29.41
#